data_AF-A0A7X9GAT6-F1
#
_entry.id   AF-A0A7X9GAT6-F1
#
_cell.length_a   1.000
_cell.length_b   1.000
_cell.length_c   1.000
_cell.angle_alpha   90.00
_cell.angle_beta   90.00
_cell.angle_gamma   90.00
#
_symmetry.space_group_name_H-M   'P 1'
#
loop_
_entity.id
_entity.type
_entity.pdbx_description
1 polymer ?
#
loop_
_entity_poly.entity_id
_entity_poly.type
_entity_poly.pdbx_seq_one_letter_code
_entity_poly.pdbx_strand_id
1 'polypeptide(L)'
;MAGQYDDFIDYIYCYDYDEGKARYMDDIIKEMYRWSCFEKTEEEKTEKEKEMKELEKLYKHEKFKKQEKLKKQMIGKPKKIGRNDPCPCGSGEKHKKCCLERDSQIEAQPKNEFTETLGEQKKWLRDYPAEEGVRRYGEIRIRDTFDRESIEIDKLVYLALHYRAIPIWRKRGRFKEGMIVKSYLIEAFEKFLSKCEKEGIDSFDEYDRKYKIHYKSKEWIEILESRIRKKNFENEHEDLLKKIENIISSF
;
A
#
# COMPACT_ATOMS: atom_id res chain seq x y z
N MET A 1 1.85 -0.78 -17.66
CA MET A 1 3.22 -1.13 -17.22
C MET A 1 3.05 -1.66 -15.82
N ALA A 2 3.02 -2.98 -15.66
CA ALA A 2 2.96 -3.63 -14.36
C ALA A 2 4.36 -4.18 -14.08
N GLY A 3 4.83 -4.07 -12.84
CA GLY A 3 5.95 -4.88 -12.36
C GLY A 3 7.16 -4.08 -11.89
N GLN A 4 6.97 -3.06 -11.05
CA GLN A 4 8.04 -2.71 -10.10
C GLN A 4 8.00 -3.71 -8.92
N TYR A 5 9.11 -3.85 -8.19
CA TYR A 5 9.23 -4.87 -7.12
C TYR A 5 8.20 -4.65 -6.00
N ASP A 6 7.78 -3.41 -5.75
CA ASP A 6 6.69 -3.07 -4.83
C ASP A 6 5.33 -3.66 -5.26
N ASP A 7 4.96 -3.53 -6.54
CA ASP A 7 3.72 -4.13 -7.08
C ASP A 7 3.70 -5.65 -6.87
N PHE A 8 4.87 -6.30 -6.97
CA PHE A 8 5.00 -7.74 -6.77
C PHE A 8 4.80 -8.13 -5.29
N ILE A 9 5.31 -7.33 -4.35
CA ILE A 9 5.10 -7.57 -2.92
C ILE A 9 3.62 -7.39 -2.56
N ASP A 10 2.97 -6.32 -3.03
CA ASP A 10 1.53 -6.12 -2.85
C ASP A 10 0.74 -7.33 -3.40
N TYR A 11 1.13 -7.83 -4.58
CA TYR A 11 0.51 -9.00 -5.20
C TYR A 11 0.67 -10.30 -4.40
N ILE A 12 1.86 -10.58 -3.85
CA ILE A 12 2.09 -11.76 -3.00
C ILE A 12 1.15 -11.77 -1.81
N TYR A 13 0.95 -10.63 -1.16
CA TYR A 13 0.16 -10.52 0.07
C TYR A 13 -1.32 -10.21 -0.17
N CYS A 14 -1.77 -10.01 -1.41
CA CYS A 14 -3.17 -9.73 -1.72
C CYS A 14 -4.09 -10.95 -1.48
N TYR A 15 -3.57 -12.19 -1.57
CA TYR A 15 -4.29 -13.48 -1.38
C TYR A 15 -5.66 -13.60 -2.08
N ASP A 16 -5.97 -12.71 -3.02
CA ASP A 16 -7.14 -12.74 -3.90
C ASP A 16 -6.93 -13.69 -5.10
N TYR A 17 -6.14 -14.74 -4.91
CA TYR A 17 -6.11 -15.87 -5.83
C TYR A 17 -7.41 -16.65 -5.66
N ASP A 18 -8.32 -16.50 -6.62
CA ASP A 18 -9.34 -17.51 -6.85
C ASP A 18 -8.61 -18.82 -7.21
N GLU A 19 -8.42 -19.73 -6.25
CA GLU A 19 -7.93 -21.09 -6.50
C GLU A 19 -8.77 -21.81 -7.58
N GLY A 20 -10.03 -21.37 -7.77
CA GLY A 20 -10.95 -21.88 -8.80
C GLY A 20 -10.79 -21.26 -10.20
N LYS A 21 -9.81 -20.39 -10.45
CA LYS A 21 -9.60 -19.73 -11.77
C LYS A 21 -8.33 -20.14 -12.50
N ALA A 22 -7.53 -21.06 -11.96
CA ALA A 22 -6.48 -21.69 -12.73
C ALA A 22 -7.11 -22.52 -13.85
N ARG A 23 -7.32 -21.88 -15.01
CA ARG A 23 -7.81 -22.53 -16.22
C ARG A 23 -6.62 -23.15 -16.92
N TYR A 24 -6.51 -24.47 -16.84
CA TYR A 24 -5.59 -25.20 -17.70
C TYR A 24 -6.02 -25.01 -19.16
N MET A 25 -5.06 -24.71 -20.05
CA MET A 25 -5.34 -24.61 -21.47
C MET A 25 -5.42 -26.02 -22.05
N ASP A 26 -6.64 -26.57 -22.10
CA ASP A 26 -6.88 -27.93 -22.56
C ASP A 26 -6.64 -28.12 -24.07
N ASP A 27 -6.78 -27.05 -24.86
CA ASP A 27 -6.52 -27.05 -26.30
C ASP A 27 -5.74 -25.80 -26.71
N ILE A 28 -4.42 -25.95 -26.72
CA ILE A 28 -3.47 -24.88 -27.03
C ILE A 28 -3.69 -24.36 -28.46
N ILE A 29 -3.98 -25.24 -29.42
CA ILE A 29 -4.15 -24.84 -30.82
C ILE A 29 -5.40 -23.97 -30.97
N LYS A 30 -6.52 -24.39 -30.37
CA LYS A 30 -7.77 -23.63 -30.40
C LYS A 30 -7.67 -22.27 -29.72
N GLU A 31 -6.94 -22.19 -28.60
CA GLU A 31 -6.73 -20.91 -27.89
C GLU A 31 -5.75 -19.99 -28.64
N MET A 32 -4.67 -20.52 -29.21
CA MET A 32 -3.72 -19.73 -30.02
C MET A 32 -4.35 -19.24 -31.33
N TYR A 33 -5.20 -20.06 -31.96
CA TYR A 33 -5.94 -19.68 -33.17
C TYR A 33 -6.87 -18.47 -32.93
N ARG A 34 -7.20 -18.15 -31.67
CA ARG A 34 -7.95 -16.94 -31.31
C ARG A 34 -7.11 -15.67 -31.32
N TRP A 35 -5.78 -15.74 -31.39
CA TRP A 35 -4.90 -14.56 -31.44
C TRP A 35 -5.07 -13.76 -32.73
N SER A 36 -4.64 -12.50 -32.73
CA SER A 36 -4.78 -11.57 -33.86
C SER A 36 -3.93 -11.95 -35.07
N CYS A 37 -2.93 -12.81 -34.90
CA CYS A 37 -1.96 -13.19 -35.94
C CYS A 37 -2.44 -14.32 -36.86
N PHE A 38 -3.61 -14.92 -36.62
CA PHE A 38 -4.19 -15.96 -37.49
C PHE A 38 -5.38 -15.37 -38.26
N GLU A 39 -5.42 -15.63 -39.57
CA GLU A 39 -6.56 -15.27 -40.43
C GLU A 39 -7.79 -16.07 -40.02
N LYS A 40 -8.92 -15.38 -39.88
CA LYS A 40 -10.20 -15.95 -39.45
C LYS A 40 -11.22 -15.76 -40.56
N THR A 41 -12.12 -16.72 -40.71
CA THR A 41 -13.24 -16.59 -41.65
C THR A 41 -14.23 -15.53 -41.17
N GLU A 42 -15.05 -14.99 -42.07
CA GLU A 42 -16.09 -14.00 -41.70
C GLU A 42 -17.16 -14.59 -40.76
N GLU A 43 -17.43 -15.90 -40.88
CA GLU A 43 -18.33 -16.65 -40.00
C GLU A 43 -17.75 -16.71 -38.57
N GLU A 44 -16.45 -16.99 -38.42
CA GLU A 44 -15.77 -17.01 -37.12
C GLU A 44 -15.70 -15.63 -36.46
N LYS A 45 -15.58 -14.55 -37.25
CA LYS A 45 -15.61 -13.18 -36.73
C LYS A 45 -17.00 -12.83 -36.19
N THR A 46 -18.05 -13.14 -36.94
CA THR A 46 -19.44 -12.86 -36.54
C THR A 46 -19.88 -13.70 -35.33
N GLU A 47 -19.42 -14.95 -35.22
CA GLU A 47 -19.67 -15.78 -34.05
C GLU A 47 -18.98 -15.23 -32.80
N LYS A 48 -17.71 -14.80 -32.91
CA LYS A 48 -16.98 -14.14 -31.81
C LYS A 48 -17.63 -12.85 -31.34
N GLU A 49 -18.16 -12.03 -32.25
CA GLU A 49 -18.89 -10.82 -31.87
C GLU A 49 -20.16 -11.13 -31.06
N LYS A 50 -20.85 -12.23 -31.39
CA LYS A 50 -22.03 -12.69 -30.63
C LYS A 50 -21.62 -13.18 -29.25
N GLU A 51 -20.60 -14.03 -29.17
CA GLU A 51 -20.03 -14.52 -27.90
C GLU A 51 -19.58 -13.35 -27.01
N MET A 52 -18.89 -12.35 -27.57
CA MET A 52 -18.43 -11.17 -26.84
C MET A 52 -19.59 -10.33 -26.30
N LYS A 53 -20.63 -10.11 -27.11
CA LYS A 53 -21.85 -9.40 -26.66
C LYS A 53 -22.57 -10.15 -25.53
N GLU A 54 -22.55 -11.47 -25.56
CA GLU A 54 -23.18 -12.32 -24.55
C GLU A 54 -22.36 -12.33 -23.25
N LEU A 55 -21.03 -12.46 -23.35
CA LEU A 55 -20.10 -12.32 -22.23
C LEU A 55 -20.19 -10.94 -21.58
N GLU A 56 -20.31 -9.86 -22.36
CA GLU A 56 -20.52 -8.51 -21.82
C GLU A 56 -21.81 -8.40 -21.00
N LYS A 57 -22.90 -9.04 -21.45
CA LYS A 57 -24.18 -9.08 -20.71
C LYS A 57 -24.02 -9.84 -19.40
N LEU A 58 -23.37 -11.02 -19.44
CA LEU A 58 -23.11 -11.83 -18.25
C LEU A 58 -22.24 -11.07 -17.25
N TYR A 59 -21.16 -10.45 -17.71
CA TYR A 59 -20.27 -9.65 -16.86
C TYR A 59 -20.98 -8.45 -16.23
N LYS A 60 -21.81 -7.73 -16.99
CA LYS A 60 -22.65 -6.63 -16.45
C LYS A 60 -23.59 -7.14 -15.35
N HIS A 61 -24.20 -8.30 -15.54
CA HIS A 61 -25.10 -8.92 -14.56
C HIS A 61 -24.38 -9.39 -13.30
N GLU A 62 -23.24 -10.06 -13.43
CA GLU A 62 -22.41 -10.49 -12.30
C GLU A 62 -21.86 -9.29 -11.52
N LYS A 63 -21.40 -8.24 -12.23
CA LYS A 63 -20.95 -7.00 -11.60
C LYS A 63 -22.07 -6.33 -10.81
N PHE A 64 -23.30 -6.31 -11.34
CA PHE A 64 -24.48 -5.81 -10.64
C PHE A 64 -24.78 -6.63 -9.37
N LYS A 65 -24.81 -7.97 -9.48
CA LYS A 65 -25.01 -8.87 -8.34
C LYS A 65 -23.94 -8.71 -7.27
N LYS A 66 -22.67 -8.59 -7.66
CA LYS A 66 -21.55 -8.37 -6.73
C LYS A 66 -21.70 -7.01 -6.02
N GLN A 67 -22.06 -5.96 -6.73
CA GLN A 67 -22.33 -4.64 -6.14
C GLN A 67 -23.54 -4.65 -5.19
N GLU A 68 -24.62 -5.35 -5.51
CA GLU A 68 -25.76 -5.52 -4.60
C GLU A 68 -25.39 -6.31 -3.35
N LYS A 69 -24.57 -7.37 -3.50
CA LYS A 69 -24.09 -8.18 -2.37
C LYS A 69 -23.18 -7.35 -1.45
N LEU A 70 -22.27 -6.55 -2.00
CA LEU A 70 -21.46 -5.58 -1.25
C LEU A 70 -22.35 -4.54 -0.54
N LYS A 71 -23.34 -3.97 -1.22
CA LYS A 71 -24.29 -3.02 -0.60
C LYS A 71 -25.09 -3.66 0.55
N LYS A 72 -25.57 -4.90 0.39
CA LYS A 72 -26.27 -5.65 1.45
C LYS A 72 -25.35 -5.99 2.63
N GLN A 73 -24.09 -6.34 2.37
CA GLN A 73 -23.09 -6.56 3.43
C GLN A 73 -22.72 -5.26 4.18
N MET A 74 -22.81 -4.10 3.52
CA MET A 74 -22.63 -2.78 4.15
C MET A 74 -23.86 -2.29 4.97
N ILE A 75 -25.00 -3.01 4.95
CA ILE A 75 -26.19 -2.69 5.78
C ILE A 75 -26.08 -3.29 7.20
N GLY A 76 -25.01 -4.03 7.51
CA GLY A 76 -24.57 -4.18 8.88
C GLY A 76 -23.84 -2.91 9.31
N LYS A 77 -24.54 -1.90 9.86
CA LYS A 77 -23.85 -0.79 10.55
C LYS A 77 -22.87 -1.45 11.54
N PRO A 78 -21.55 -1.15 11.50
CA PRO A 78 -20.66 -1.64 12.54
C PRO A 78 -21.28 -1.24 13.87
N LYS A 79 -21.38 -2.19 14.82
CA LYS A 79 -21.92 -1.95 16.15
C LYS A 79 -21.17 -0.73 16.68
N LYS A 80 -21.82 0.43 16.74
CA LYS A 80 -21.17 1.68 17.16
C LYS A 80 -20.72 1.45 18.58
N ILE A 81 -19.42 1.29 18.77
CA ILE A 81 -18.86 1.07 20.09
C ILE A 81 -19.09 2.34 20.89
N GLY A 82 -19.84 2.24 21.98
CA GLY A 82 -20.14 3.36 22.86
C GLY A 82 -18.86 3.85 23.50
N ARG A 83 -18.76 5.16 23.77
CA ARG A 83 -17.61 5.76 24.48
C ARG A 83 -17.28 5.04 25.81
N ASN A 84 -18.26 4.43 26.46
CA ASN A 84 -18.07 3.73 27.72
C ASN A 84 -17.92 2.20 27.59
N ASP A 85 -18.05 1.64 26.38
CA ASP A 85 -17.94 0.21 26.15
C ASP A 85 -16.48 -0.27 26.32
N PRO A 86 -16.23 -1.54 26.67
CA PRO A 86 -14.88 -2.08 26.72
C PRO A 86 -14.18 -1.92 25.37
N CYS A 87 -12.92 -1.46 25.39
CA CYS A 87 -12.12 -1.24 24.20
C CYS A 87 -11.91 -2.55 23.43
N PRO A 88 -12.12 -2.57 22.10
CA PRO A 88 -11.93 -3.78 21.29
C PRO A 88 -10.44 -4.12 21.11
N CYS A 89 -9.55 -3.23 21.54
CA CYS A 89 -8.10 -3.39 21.56
C CYS A 89 -7.60 -4.38 22.62
N GLY A 90 -8.49 -4.94 23.45
CA GLY A 90 -8.13 -5.93 24.48
C GLY A 90 -7.51 -5.34 25.75
N SER A 91 -7.51 -4.01 25.93
CA SER A 91 -6.93 -3.35 27.09
C SER A 91 -7.73 -3.51 28.39
N GLY A 92 -8.99 -3.96 28.31
CA GLY A 92 -9.91 -4.03 29.46
C GLY A 92 -10.47 -2.66 29.89
N GLU A 93 -10.03 -1.56 29.29
CA GLU A 93 -10.47 -0.20 29.62
C GLU A 93 -11.66 0.26 28.77
N LYS A 94 -12.37 1.30 29.22
CA LYS A 94 -13.45 1.92 28.43
C LYS A 94 -12.89 2.59 27.18
N HIS A 95 -13.56 2.45 26.04
CA HIS A 95 -13.13 2.95 24.73
C HIS A 95 -12.73 4.45 24.75
N LYS A 96 -13.44 5.29 25.52
CA LYS A 96 -13.11 6.72 25.70
C LYS A 96 -11.74 6.99 26.32
N LYS A 97 -11.25 6.10 27.18
CA LYS A 97 -9.98 6.22 27.90
C LYS A 97 -8.82 5.48 27.23
N CYS A 98 -9.10 4.75 26.15
CA CYS A 98 -8.11 3.94 25.48
C CYS A 98 -7.93 4.43 24.03
N CYS A 99 -8.53 3.75 23.04
CA CYS A 99 -8.38 4.14 21.64
C CYS A 99 -8.83 5.57 21.35
N LEU A 100 -9.93 6.07 21.94
CA LEU A 100 -10.38 7.45 21.66
C LEU A 100 -9.46 8.53 22.23
N GLU A 101 -8.87 8.31 23.41
CA GLU A 101 -7.89 9.24 23.98
C GLU A 101 -6.58 9.20 23.19
N ARG A 102 -6.14 7.99 22.77
CA ARG A 102 -4.99 7.83 21.88
C ARG A 102 -5.21 8.52 20.54
N ASP A 103 -6.37 8.34 19.92
CA ASP A 103 -6.75 8.99 18.66
C ASP A 103 -6.82 10.52 18.83
N SER A 104 -7.36 11.01 19.95
CA SER A 104 -7.40 12.45 20.27
C SER A 104 -6.00 13.05 20.49
N GLN A 105 -5.08 12.29 21.08
CA GLN A 105 -3.68 12.71 21.23
C GLN A 105 -2.92 12.72 19.91
N ILE A 106 -3.23 11.80 18.99
CA ILE A 106 -2.73 11.81 17.61
C ILE A 106 -3.27 13.04 16.85
N GLU A 107 -4.53 13.40 17.04
CA GLU A 107 -5.15 14.60 16.42
C GLU A 107 -4.68 15.93 17.02
N ALA A 108 -4.17 15.93 18.25
CA ALA A 108 -3.72 17.12 19.00
C ALA A 108 -2.24 17.48 18.77
N GLN A 109 -1.49 16.66 18.01
CA GLN A 109 -0.16 17.05 17.56
C GLN A 109 -0.26 18.29 16.64
N PRO A 110 0.69 19.24 16.69
CA PRO A 110 0.67 20.40 15.81
C PRO A 110 0.61 19.90 14.37
N LYS A 111 -0.49 20.20 13.67
CA LYS A 111 -0.66 19.88 12.26
C LYS A 111 0.41 20.65 11.50
N ASN A 112 1.53 19.99 11.23
CA ASN A 112 2.47 20.47 10.23
C ASN A 112 1.64 20.72 8.95
N GLU A 113 1.84 21.85 8.27
CA GLU A 113 0.99 22.29 7.14
C GLU A 113 0.90 21.25 6.00
N PHE A 114 1.81 20.27 6.03
CA PHE A 114 2.04 19.25 5.02
C PHE A 114 1.84 17.80 5.51
N THR A 115 0.97 17.57 6.50
CA THR A 115 0.60 16.20 6.94
C THR A 115 -0.75 15.75 6.39
N GLU A 116 -0.84 14.54 5.83
CA GLU A 116 -2.12 13.97 5.38
C GLU A 116 -2.96 13.49 6.57
N THR A 117 -4.28 13.59 6.42
CA THR A 117 -5.21 13.07 7.42
C THR A 117 -5.17 11.53 7.48
N LEU A 118 -5.56 10.94 8.62
CA LEU A 118 -5.66 9.48 8.76
C LEU A 118 -6.57 8.84 7.69
N GLY A 119 -7.59 9.56 7.21
CA GLY A 119 -8.47 9.10 6.13
C GLY A 119 -7.78 9.03 4.77
N GLU A 120 -6.92 10.00 4.46
CA GLU A 120 -6.10 10.01 3.24
C GLU A 120 -5.03 8.93 3.29
N GLN A 121 -4.36 8.76 4.42
CA GLN A 121 -3.40 7.67 4.62
C GLN A 121 -4.04 6.30 4.40
N LYS A 122 -5.20 6.04 5.03
CA LYS A 122 -5.96 4.80 4.83
C LYS A 122 -6.39 4.58 3.37
N LYS A 123 -6.63 5.65 2.62
CA LYS A 123 -6.97 5.56 1.21
C LYS A 123 -5.77 5.08 0.39
N TRP A 124 -4.58 5.61 0.65
CA TRP A 124 -3.36 5.25 -0.06
C TRP A 124 -2.78 3.90 0.37
N LEU A 125 -3.02 3.49 1.62
CA LEU A 125 -2.68 2.16 2.14
C LEU A 125 -3.74 1.09 1.87
N ARG A 126 -4.67 1.33 0.93
CA ARG A 126 -5.73 0.37 0.62
C ARG A 126 -5.17 -0.93 0.05
N ASP A 127 -4.17 -0.79 -0.80
CA ASP A 127 -3.58 -1.89 -1.56
C ASP A 127 -2.36 -2.50 -0.81
N TYR A 128 -1.96 -1.87 0.30
CA TYR A 128 -0.90 -2.35 1.18
C TYR A 128 -1.28 -3.70 1.85
N PRO A 129 -0.32 -4.62 2.06
CA PRO A 129 -0.55 -5.91 2.71
C PRO A 129 -1.34 -5.84 4.02
N ALA A 130 -2.42 -6.64 4.12
CA ALA A 130 -3.29 -6.64 5.28
C ALA A 130 -2.59 -7.23 6.52
N GLU A 131 -2.69 -6.52 7.64
CA GLU A 131 -2.07 -6.91 8.90
C GLU A 131 -3.00 -7.72 9.83
N GLU A 132 -4.29 -7.39 9.82
CA GLU A 132 -5.30 -7.87 10.77
C GLU A 132 -6.58 -8.30 10.03
N GLY A 133 -7.39 -9.14 10.67
CA GLY A 133 -8.64 -9.66 10.09
C GLY A 133 -8.76 -11.18 10.19
N VAL A 134 -9.86 -11.73 9.68
CA VAL A 134 -10.10 -13.18 9.64
C VAL A 134 -9.11 -13.83 8.67
N ARG A 135 -8.33 -14.82 9.14
CA ARG A 135 -7.36 -15.54 8.31
C ARG A 135 -8.05 -16.69 7.57
N ARG A 136 -7.70 -16.89 6.30
CA ARG A 136 -7.96 -18.15 5.59
C ARG A 136 -6.90 -19.18 5.98
N TYR A 137 -7.23 -20.45 5.79
CA TYR A 137 -6.26 -21.53 6.01
C TYR A 137 -5.08 -21.37 5.03
N GLY A 138 -3.85 -21.32 5.54
CA GLY A 138 -2.64 -21.14 4.74
C GLY A 138 -2.29 -19.69 4.36
N GLU A 139 -3.05 -18.69 4.81
CA GLU A 139 -2.74 -17.27 4.57
C GLU A 139 -1.53 -16.83 5.42
N ILE A 140 -0.45 -16.39 4.77
CA ILE A 140 0.73 -15.79 5.43
C ILE A 140 0.55 -14.28 5.39
N ARG A 141 0.60 -13.63 6.55
CA ARG A 141 0.54 -12.17 6.62
C ARG A 141 1.91 -11.56 6.73
N ILE A 142 1.99 -10.28 6.36
CA ILE A 142 3.22 -9.50 6.52
C ILE A 142 3.74 -9.52 7.97
N ARG A 143 2.84 -9.50 8.96
CA ARG A 143 3.18 -9.63 10.39
C ARG A 143 3.75 -10.98 10.82
N ASP A 144 3.59 -12.01 10.00
CA ASP A 144 4.17 -13.32 10.29
C ASP A 144 5.67 -13.36 9.91
N THR A 145 6.11 -12.42 9.06
CA THR A 145 7.49 -12.33 8.57
C THR A 145 8.23 -11.12 9.16
N PHE A 146 7.55 -9.99 9.31
CA PHE A 146 8.16 -8.72 9.72
C PHE A 146 7.59 -8.21 11.04
N ASP A 147 8.46 -7.57 11.82
CA ASP A 147 8.07 -6.90 13.06
C ASP A 147 7.27 -5.61 12.79
N ARG A 148 6.60 -5.11 13.84
CA ARG A 148 5.74 -3.92 13.73
C ARG A 148 6.50 -2.65 13.36
N GLU A 149 7.75 -2.50 13.81
CA GLU A 149 8.56 -1.30 13.55
C GLU A 149 8.98 -1.28 12.07
N SER A 150 9.40 -2.41 11.53
CA SER A 150 9.72 -2.56 10.10
C SER A 150 8.52 -2.30 9.19
N ILE A 151 7.34 -2.83 9.56
CA ILE A 151 6.09 -2.57 8.82
C ILE A 151 5.71 -1.09 8.88
N GLU A 152 5.91 -0.42 10.02
CA GLU A 152 5.63 1.00 10.15
C GLU A 152 6.58 1.86 9.28
N ILE A 153 7.88 1.56 9.30
CA ILE A 153 8.87 2.22 8.44
C ILE A 153 8.48 2.04 6.97
N ASP A 154 8.20 0.81 6.57
CA ASP A 154 7.85 0.49 5.19
C ASP A 154 6.54 1.16 4.75
N LYS A 155 5.52 1.26 5.62
CA LYS A 155 4.30 2.04 5.31
C LYS A 155 4.58 3.51 5.05
N LEU A 156 5.49 4.12 5.81
CA LEU A 156 5.87 5.53 5.59
C LEU A 156 6.55 5.68 4.23
N VAL A 157 7.47 4.78 3.90
CA VAL A 157 8.14 4.77 2.59
C VAL A 157 7.13 4.48 1.46
N TYR A 158 6.20 3.55 1.66
CA TYR A 158 5.11 3.24 0.72
C TYR A 158 4.21 4.45 0.49
N LEU A 159 3.79 5.13 1.55
CA LEU A 159 3.04 6.37 1.43
C LEU A 159 3.83 7.42 0.63
N ALA A 160 5.14 7.53 0.85
CA ALA A 160 5.98 8.49 0.15
C ALA A 160 6.18 8.16 -1.35
N LEU A 161 6.42 6.90 -1.70
CA LEU A 161 6.94 6.52 -3.02
C LEU A 161 5.91 5.81 -3.91
N HIS A 162 4.95 5.09 -3.34
CA HIS A 162 4.00 4.30 -4.10
C HIS A 162 3.12 5.18 -5.00
N TYR A 163 2.76 4.67 -6.18
CA TYR A 163 2.07 5.46 -7.19
C TYR A 163 0.65 5.83 -6.76
N ARG A 164 0.46 7.12 -6.44
CA ARG A 164 -0.84 7.67 -6.07
C ARG A 164 -1.67 8.02 -7.31
N ALA A 165 -2.54 7.11 -7.74
CA ALA A 165 -3.46 7.37 -8.85
C ALA A 165 -4.53 8.42 -8.46
N ILE A 166 -4.61 9.50 -9.23
CA ILE A 166 -5.60 10.57 -9.04
C ILE A 166 -6.41 10.71 -10.33
N PRO A 167 -7.73 10.95 -10.26
CA PRO A 167 -8.52 11.22 -11.45
C PRO A 167 -8.01 12.42 -12.25
N ILE A 168 -8.06 12.34 -13.57
CA ILE A 168 -7.46 13.31 -14.51
C ILE A 168 -7.99 14.74 -14.28
N TRP A 169 -9.23 14.88 -13.83
CA TRP A 169 -9.87 16.19 -13.56
C TRP A 169 -9.41 16.87 -12.27
N ARG A 170 -8.67 16.19 -11.38
CA ARG A 170 -8.06 16.83 -10.21
C ARG A 170 -6.67 17.35 -10.55
N LYS A 171 -6.43 18.64 -10.33
CA LYS A 171 -5.10 19.23 -10.48
C LYS A 171 -4.16 18.72 -9.40
N ARG A 172 -2.97 18.31 -9.83
CA ARG A 172 -1.92 17.79 -8.95
C ARG A 172 -1.10 18.92 -8.36
N GLY A 173 -1.16 19.09 -7.04
CA GLY A 173 -0.40 20.11 -6.32
C GLY A 173 1.05 19.67 -6.11
N ARG A 174 1.90 19.74 -7.14
CA ARG A 174 3.28 19.20 -7.12
C ARG A 174 4.12 19.67 -5.92
N PHE A 175 3.96 20.92 -5.49
CA PHE A 175 4.66 21.45 -4.32
C PHE A 175 4.20 20.76 -3.03
N LYS A 176 2.88 20.73 -2.78
CA LYS A 176 2.28 20.08 -1.61
C LYS A 176 2.61 18.58 -1.55
N GLU A 177 2.50 17.88 -2.68
CA GLU A 177 2.90 16.47 -2.77
C GLU A 177 4.38 16.29 -2.46
N GLY A 178 5.26 17.17 -2.98
CA GLY A 178 6.67 17.14 -2.65
C GLY A 178 6.94 17.28 -1.15
N MET A 179 6.18 18.14 -0.45
CA MET A 179 6.30 18.32 0.99
C MET A 179 5.79 17.10 1.77
N ILE A 180 4.66 16.51 1.34
CA ILE A 180 4.11 15.28 1.93
C ILE A 180 5.08 14.11 1.77
N VAL A 181 5.64 13.92 0.58
CA VAL A 181 6.63 12.87 0.33
C VAL A 181 7.86 13.08 1.22
N LYS A 182 8.33 14.32 1.33
CA LYS A 182 9.45 14.66 2.21
C LYS A 182 9.14 14.36 3.67
N SER A 183 7.98 14.74 4.19
CA SER A 183 7.64 14.50 5.60
C SER A 183 7.61 13.01 5.95
N TYR A 184 7.03 12.17 5.09
CA TYR A 184 7.03 10.72 5.29
C TYR A 184 8.44 10.11 5.24
N LEU A 185 9.28 10.53 4.30
CA LEU A 185 10.65 10.01 4.21
C LEU A 185 11.51 10.43 5.40
N ILE A 186 11.32 11.64 5.93
CA ILE A 186 12.02 12.09 7.14
C ILE A 186 11.61 11.22 8.34
N GLU A 187 10.30 11.01 8.53
CA GLU A 187 9.79 10.17 9.62
C GLU A 187 10.27 8.71 9.49
N ALA A 188 10.28 8.18 8.26
CA ALA A 188 10.81 6.85 7.97
C ALA A 188 12.30 6.74 8.30
N PHE A 189 13.09 7.77 7.96
CA PHE A 189 14.53 7.82 8.22
C PHE A 189 14.85 7.87 9.72
N GLU A 190 14.11 8.66 10.50
CA GLU A 190 14.31 8.71 11.96
C GLU A 190 14.00 7.36 12.63
N LYS A 191 12.93 6.69 12.21
CA LYS A 191 12.60 5.33 12.69
C LYS A 191 13.62 4.30 12.23
N PHE A 192 14.10 4.38 10.99
CA PHE A 192 15.17 3.54 10.45
C PHE A 192 16.44 3.65 11.30
N LEU A 193 16.89 4.88 11.60
CA LEU A 193 18.05 5.14 12.46
C LEU A 193 17.85 4.53 13.85
N SER A 194 16.71 4.80 14.48
CA SER A 194 16.39 4.27 15.80
C SER A 194 16.41 2.74 15.84
N LYS A 195 15.93 2.09 14.78
CA LYS A 195 15.95 0.63 14.67
C LYS A 195 17.37 0.09 14.46
N CYS A 196 18.15 0.71 13.58
CA CYS A 196 19.55 0.31 13.34
C CYS A 196 20.38 0.43 14.62
N GLU A 197 20.20 1.50 15.40
CA GLU A 197 20.87 1.69 16.70
C GLU A 197 20.46 0.62 17.72
N LYS A 198 19.16 0.30 17.83
CA LYS A 198 18.67 -0.72 18.78
C LYS A 198 19.19 -2.11 18.49
N GLU A 199 19.35 -2.44 17.20
CA GLU A 199 19.72 -3.77 16.75
C GLU A 199 21.22 -3.91 16.40
N GLY A 200 21.97 -2.81 16.44
CA GLY A 200 23.39 -2.78 16.11
C GLY A 200 23.67 -3.06 14.63
N ILE A 201 22.81 -2.58 13.73
CA ILE A 201 22.97 -2.75 12.28
C ILE A 201 23.83 -1.61 11.74
N ASP A 202 24.87 -1.96 10.98
CA ASP A 202 25.86 -1.02 10.45
C ASP A 202 25.98 -1.02 8.91
N SER A 203 25.10 -1.75 8.20
CA SER A 203 25.08 -1.76 6.74
C SER A 203 23.66 -1.87 6.17
N PHE A 204 23.44 -1.23 5.01
CA PHE A 204 22.18 -1.30 4.27
C PHE A 204 21.83 -2.73 3.86
N ASP A 205 22.81 -3.55 3.47
CA ASP A 205 22.56 -4.92 3.04
C ASP A 205 22.11 -5.82 4.20
N GLU A 206 22.60 -5.57 5.41
CA GLU A 206 22.11 -6.27 6.60
C GLU A 206 20.67 -5.87 6.92
N TYR A 207 20.38 -4.56 6.94
CA TYR A 207 19.02 -4.09 7.15
C TYR A 207 18.05 -4.66 6.12
N ASP A 208 18.41 -4.58 4.83
CA ASP A 208 17.54 -5.00 3.74
C ASP A 208 17.30 -6.51 3.73
N ARG A 209 18.25 -7.32 4.22
CA ARG A 209 18.04 -8.76 4.36
C ARG A 209 17.02 -9.10 5.46
N LYS A 210 16.93 -8.31 6.52
CA LYS A 210 16.06 -8.58 7.67
C LYS A 210 14.69 -7.91 7.55
N TYR A 211 14.64 -6.67 7.04
CA TYR A 211 13.50 -5.77 7.27
C TYR A 211 12.91 -5.12 6.02
N LYS A 212 13.56 -5.24 4.87
CA LYS A 212 13.01 -4.71 3.62
C LYS A 212 11.74 -5.44 3.23
N ILE A 213 10.69 -4.67 2.97
CA ILE A 213 9.44 -5.17 2.42
C ILE A 213 9.31 -4.69 0.96
N HIS A 214 9.02 -3.40 0.70
CA HIS A 214 8.80 -2.90 -0.67
C HIS A 214 10.01 -2.20 -1.30
N TYR A 215 10.77 -1.41 -0.55
CA TYR A 215 11.82 -0.54 -1.10
C TYR A 215 13.16 -0.77 -0.40
N LYS A 216 14.27 -0.82 -1.16
CA LYS A 216 15.62 -0.94 -0.58
C LYS A 216 15.97 0.29 0.24
N SER A 217 16.58 0.09 1.42
CA SER A 217 16.92 1.15 2.37
C SER A 217 17.73 2.26 1.73
N LYS A 218 18.79 1.89 1.01
CA LYS A 218 19.69 2.86 0.36
C LYS A 218 18.95 3.74 -0.66
N GLU A 219 18.11 3.13 -1.50
CA GLU A 219 17.44 3.81 -2.61
C GLU A 219 16.47 4.90 -2.12
N TRP A 220 15.63 4.60 -1.12
CA TRP A 220 14.68 5.60 -0.63
C TRP A 220 15.36 6.68 0.23
N ILE A 221 16.50 6.38 0.86
CA ILE A 221 17.32 7.37 1.58
C ILE A 221 18.03 8.32 0.60
N GLU A 222 18.55 7.82 -0.52
CA GLU A 222 19.08 8.67 -1.60
C GLU A 222 17.99 9.58 -2.21
N ILE A 223 16.75 9.07 -2.34
CA ILE A 223 15.61 9.89 -2.75
C ILE A 223 15.36 11.01 -1.72
N LEU A 224 15.39 10.71 -0.42
CA LEU A 224 15.26 11.73 0.63
C LEU A 224 16.37 12.79 0.54
N GLU A 225 17.63 12.38 0.38
CA GLU A 225 18.78 13.28 0.21
C GLU A 225 18.56 14.23 -0.97
N SER A 226 18.20 13.69 -2.14
CA SER A 226 17.95 14.47 -3.36
C SER A 226 16.81 15.49 -3.20
N ARG A 227 15.86 15.21 -2.30
CA ARG A 227 14.71 16.08 -2.01
C ARG A 227 15.10 17.22 -1.07
N ILE A 228 15.98 16.96 -0.10
CA ILE A 228 16.49 17.97 0.83
C ILE A 228 17.43 18.95 0.10
N ARG A 229 18.32 18.46 -0.77
CA ARG A 229 19.25 19.27 -1.59
C ARG A 229 18.58 20.23 -2.59
N LYS A 230 17.26 20.17 -2.76
CA LYS A 230 16.58 21.15 -3.62
C LYS A 230 16.60 22.51 -2.92
N LYS A 231 17.22 23.51 -3.56
CA LYS A 231 17.51 24.91 -3.15
C LYS A 231 16.53 25.64 -2.22
N ASN A 232 15.28 25.20 -2.09
CA ASN A 232 14.30 25.79 -1.18
C ASN A 232 14.41 25.29 0.27
N PHE A 233 15.17 24.23 0.57
CA PHE A 233 15.09 23.53 1.87
C PHE A 233 16.42 23.17 2.53
N GLU A 234 17.57 23.50 1.91
CA GLU A 234 18.88 23.11 2.43
C GLU A 234 19.17 23.70 3.82
N ASN A 235 18.74 24.94 4.08
CA ASN A 235 19.02 25.63 5.35
C ASN A 235 18.16 25.14 6.53
N GLU A 236 17.00 24.55 6.30
CA GLU A 236 16.08 24.10 7.37
C GLU A 236 16.42 22.71 7.92
N HIS A 237 17.22 21.93 7.18
CA HIS A 237 17.49 20.52 7.47
C HIS A 237 18.98 20.18 7.36
N GLU A 238 19.87 21.13 7.60
CA GLU A 238 21.32 20.93 7.46
C GLU A 238 21.83 19.77 8.34
N ASP A 239 21.36 19.70 9.60
CA ASP A 239 21.74 18.62 10.52
C ASP A 239 21.24 17.24 10.06
N LEU A 240 20.04 17.20 9.48
CA LEU A 240 19.48 15.97 8.92
C LEU A 240 20.24 15.53 7.67
N LEU A 241 20.61 16.47 6.80
CA LEU A 241 21.41 16.18 5.61
C LEU A 241 22.77 15.59 5.99
N LYS A 242 23.46 16.15 7.00
CA LYS A 242 24.71 15.59 7.54
C LYS A 242 24.53 14.17 8.05
N LYS A 243 23.43 13.88 8.74
CA LYS A 243 23.12 12.50 9.20
C LYS A 243 22.91 11.55 8.02
N ILE A 244 22.17 11.97 7.00
CA ILE A 244 21.93 11.15 5.80
C ILE A 244 23.25 10.88 5.06
N GLU A 245 24.07 11.90 4.83
CA GLU A 245 25.36 11.75 4.16
C GLU A 245 26.31 10.84 4.94
N ASN A 246 26.34 10.96 6.28
CA ASN A 246 27.11 10.06 7.13
C ASN A 246 26.64 8.61 6.99
N ILE A 247 25.33 8.36 7.05
CA ILE A 247 24.78 7.02 6.89
C ILE A 247 25.07 6.45 5.49
N ILE A 248 24.84 7.22 4.42
CA ILE A 248 25.12 6.78 3.04
C ILE A 248 26.60 6.42 2.84
N SER A 249 27.50 7.11 3.53
CA SER A 249 28.95 6.87 3.41
C SER A 249 29.49 5.80 4.36
N SER A 250 28.84 5.56 5.49
CA SER A 250 29.28 4.59 6.50
C SER A 250 28.67 3.19 6.36
N PHE A 251 27.45 3.07 5.80
CA PHE A 251 26.72 1.81 5.60
C PHE A 251 26.95 1.16 4.23
#